data_AF-A0A383V3F6-F1
#
_entry.id   AF-A0A383V3F6-F1
#
_cell.length_a   1.000
_cell.length_b   1.000
_cell.length_c   1.000
_cell.angle_alpha   90.00
_cell.angle_beta   90.00
_cell.angle_gamma   90.00
#
_symmetry.space_group_name_H-M   'P 1'
#
loop_
_entity.id
_entity.type
_entity.pdbx_description
1 polymer ?
#
loop_
_entity_poly.entity_id
_entity_poly.type
_entity_poly.pdbx_seq_one_letter_code
_entity_poly.pdbx_strand_id
1 'polypeptide(L)'
;MSYTESVSTRIRRFFAESFGVRGSKNLTSWMLAGGLAYYLIYLPEQKRQQEIQAAREAAKRLAVEKGIADIDRSRPIPDPQDTGLIKGIKAVREQQQKAQQQQEAQQQGDQQQQQQQQQQ
;
A
#
# COMPACT_ATOMS: atom_id res chain seq x y z
N MET A 1 -23.36 -50.85 24.11
CA MET A 1 -23.01 -49.60 24.84
C MET A 1 -22.39 -48.67 23.81
N SER A 2 -23.18 -47.76 23.25
CA SER A 2 -22.79 -46.95 22.08
C SER A 2 -22.16 -45.64 22.55
N TYR A 3 -20.85 -45.49 22.38
CA TYR A 3 -20.14 -44.25 22.69
C TYR A 3 -20.51 -43.20 21.64
N THR A 4 -21.29 -42.20 22.02
CA THR A 4 -21.54 -41.03 21.19
C THR A 4 -20.26 -40.20 21.16
N GLU A 5 -19.38 -40.43 20.18
CA GLU A 5 -18.23 -39.56 19.98
C GLU A 5 -18.72 -38.13 19.70
N SER A 6 -18.26 -37.17 20.49
CA SER A 6 -18.58 -35.76 20.31
C SER A 6 -17.94 -35.20 19.03
N VAL A 7 -18.62 -34.25 18.39
CA VAL A 7 -18.12 -33.52 17.22
C VAL A 7 -16.74 -32.90 17.50
N SER A 8 -16.52 -32.45 18.74
CA SER A 8 -15.23 -31.90 19.18
C SER A 8 -14.10 -32.93 19.15
N THR A 9 -14.35 -34.20 19.49
CA THR A 9 -13.34 -35.27 19.41
C THR A 9 -13.00 -35.60 17.96
N ARG A 10 -14.00 -35.61 17.07
CA ARG A 10 -13.77 -35.78 15.62
C ARG A 10 -12.92 -34.64 15.06
N ILE A 11 -13.26 -33.39 15.35
CA ILE A 11 -12.50 -32.21 14.90
C ILE A 11 -11.06 -32.29 15.41
N ARG A 12 -10.85 -32.54 16.72
CA ARG A 12 -9.50 -32.67 17.30
C ARG A 12 -8.70 -33.79 16.63
N ARG A 13 -9.35 -34.91 16.29
CA ARG A 13 -8.73 -36.03 15.58
C ARG A 13 -8.38 -35.66 14.14
N PHE A 14 -9.27 -35.03 13.39
CA PHE A 14 -8.98 -34.51 12.04
C PHE A 14 -7.79 -33.55 12.05
N PHE A 15 -7.76 -32.60 12.99
CA PHE A 15 -6.61 -31.71 13.13
C PHE A 15 -5.34 -32.47 13.54
N ALA A 16 -5.42 -33.46 14.42
CA ALA A 16 -4.27 -34.26 14.83
C ALA A 16 -3.72 -35.16 13.71
N GLU A 17 -4.59 -35.69 12.85
CA GLU A 17 -4.27 -36.62 11.77
C GLU A 17 -3.80 -35.86 10.52
N SER A 18 -4.39 -34.70 10.22
CA SER A 18 -3.99 -33.83 9.10
C SER A 18 -2.80 -32.92 9.40
N PHE A 19 -2.67 -32.42 10.64
CA PHE A 19 -1.54 -31.55 11.03
C PHE A 19 -0.48 -32.30 11.85
N GLY A 20 -0.58 -33.64 11.90
CA GLY A 20 0.50 -34.55 12.25
C GLY A 20 1.37 -34.08 13.41
N VAL A 21 0.81 -33.80 14.58
CA VAL A 21 1.60 -33.34 15.74
C VAL A 21 2.30 -34.53 16.43
N ARG A 22 2.94 -35.39 15.64
CA ARG A 22 3.64 -36.60 16.08
C ARG A 22 5.09 -36.57 15.56
N GLY A 23 5.83 -35.52 15.91
CA GLY A 23 7.26 -35.41 15.61
C GLY A 23 7.75 -33.97 15.46
N SER A 24 8.93 -33.70 16.01
CA SER A 24 9.64 -32.40 15.97
C SER A 24 9.75 -31.79 14.57
N LYS A 25 9.73 -32.61 13.52
CA LYS A 25 9.80 -32.17 12.12
C LYS A 25 8.61 -31.29 11.69
N ASN A 26 7.40 -31.57 12.18
CA ASN A 26 6.21 -30.81 11.79
C ASN A 26 6.16 -29.43 12.47
N LEU A 27 6.80 -29.28 13.63
CA LEU A 27 6.99 -27.97 14.28
C LEU A 27 7.96 -27.10 13.50
N THR A 28 9.09 -27.67 13.05
CA THR A 28 10.07 -26.94 12.22
C THR A 28 9.43 -26.44 10.93
N SER A 29 8.60 -27.25 10.28
CA SER A 29 7.84 -26.83 9.07
C SER A 29 6.89 -25.67 9.34
N TRP A 30 6.20 -25.66 10.50
CA TRP A 30 5.34 -24.53 10.90
C TRP A 30 6.14 -23.26 11.23
N MET A 31 7.29 -23.40 11.88
CA MET A 31 8.17 -22.26 12.16
C MET A 31 8.74 -21.67 10.87
N LEU A 32 9.19 -22.51 9.94
CA LEU A 32 9.64 -22.08 8.61
C LEU A 32 8.51 -21.41 7.82
N ALA A 33 7.32 -22.01 7.79
CA ALA A 33 6.17 -21.44 7.10
C ALA A 33 5.73 -20.10 7.72
N GLY A 34 5.67 -20.00 9.05
CA GLY A 34 5.36 -18.77 9.78
C GLY A 34 6.44 -17.69 9.61
N GLY A 35 7.70 -18.09 9.62
CA GLY A 35 8.84 -17.20 9.38
C GLY A 35 8.87 -16.66 7.96
N LEU A 36 8.61 -17.49 6.95
CA LEU A 36 8.49 -17.08 5.55
C LEU A 36 7.31 -16.12 5.34
N ALA A 37 6.15 -16.42 5.94
CA ALA A 37 4.99 -15.54 5.88
C ALA A 37 5.29 -14.16 6.50
N TYR A 38 5.93 -14.12 7.67
CA TYR A 38 6.38 -12.87 8.29
C TYR A 38 7.38 -12.11 7.41
N TYR A 39 8.37 -12.81 6.85
CA TYR A 39 9.38 -12.22 5.98
C TYR A 39 8.77 -11.57 4.71
N LEU A 40 7.81 -12.25 4.08
CA LEU A 40 7.21 -11.75 2.84
C LEU A 40 6.22 -10.61 3.06
N ILE A 41 5.54 -10.56 4.21
CA ILE A 41 4.49 -9.55 4.46
C ILE A 41 5.04 -8.35 5.23
N TYR A 42 5.81 -8.59 6.29
CA TYR A 42 6.18 -7.55 7.24
C TYR A 42 7.47 -6.83 6.86
N LEU A 43 8.45 -7.58 6.36
CA LEU A 43 9.76 -7.04 6.01
C LEU A 43 9.77 -6.03 4.85
N PRO A 44 9.00 -6.19 3.75
CA PRO A 44 8.98 -5.17 2.70
C PRO A 44 8.37 -3.84 3.17
N GLU A 45 7.32 -3.89 4.00
CA GLU A 45 6.74 -2.68 4.59
C GLU A 45 7.74 -1.98 5.53
N GLN A 46 8.48 -2.74 6.33
CA GLN A 46 9.48 -2.17 7.23
C GLN A 46 10.60 -1.44 6.47
N LYS A 47 11.10 -2.02 5.37
CA LYS A 47 12.11 -1.37 4.52
C LYS A 47 11.57 -0.09 3.88
N ARG A 48 10.35 -0.12 3.33
CA ARG A 48 9.71 1.07 2.73
C ARG A 48 9.59 2.21 3.74
N GLN A 49 9.20 1.90 4.97
CA GLN A 49 9.10 2.92 6.03
C GLN A 49 10.45 3.47 6.44
N GLN A 50 11.50 2.64 6.50
CA GLN A 50 12.86 3.09 6.78
C GLN A 50 13.41 4.01 5.68
N GLU A 51 13.18 3.68 4.40
CA GLU A 51 13.60 4.51 3.28
C GLU A 51 12.90 5.88 3.28
N ILE A 52 11.58 5.90 3.53
CA ILE A 52 10.82 7.14 3.65
C ILE A 52 11.35 7.98 4.82
N GLN A 53 11.61 7.36 5.97
CA GLN A 53 12.15 8.04 7.14
C GLN A 53 13.55 8.60 6.86
N ALA A 54 14.44 7.80 6.27
CA ALA A 54 15.79 8.22 5.90
C ALA A 54 15.78 9.39 4.89
N ALA A 55 14.91 9.33 3.88
CA ALA A 55 14.74 10.43 2.93
C ALA A 55 14.22 11.71 3.60
N ARG A 56 13.27 11.57 4.54
CA ARG A 56 12.75 12.71 5.33
C ARG A 56 13.83 13.32 6.22
N GLU A 57 14.64 12.50 6.86
CA GLU A 57 15.75 12.96 7.69
C GLU A 57 16.83 13.68 6.86
N ALA A 58 17.20 13.12 5.71
CA ALA A 58 18.13 13.76 4.77
C ALA A 58 17.58 15.11 4.28
N ALA A 59 16.30 15.17 3.90
CA ALA A 59 15.65 16.41 3.49
C ALA A 59 15.63 17.45 4.63
N LYS A 60 15.34 17.03 5.87
CA LYS A 60 15.40 17.90 7.05
C LYS A 60 16.81 18.47 7.27
N ARG A 61 17.85 17.64 7.19
CA ARG A 61 19.25 18.07 7.35
C ARG A 61 19.63 19.09 6.28
N LEU A 62 19.30 18.82 5.02
CA LEU A 62 19.56 19.74 3.91
C LEU A 62 18.80 21.07 4.04
N ALA A 63 17.56 21.05 4.54
CA ALA A 63 16.78 22.27 4.77
C ALA A 63 17.36 23.14 5.90
N VAL A 64 17.89 22.51 6.95
CA VAL A 64 18.62 23.18 8.03
C VAL A 64 19.94 23.76 7.52
N GLU A 65 20.72 22.99 6.77
CA GLU A 65 22.01 23.42 6.22
C GLU A 65 21.84 24.61 5.26
N LYS A 66 20.83 24.57 4.39
CA LYS A 66 20.53 25.64 3.44
C LYS A 66 19.84 26.85 4.08
N GLY A 67 19.59 26.83 5.39
CA GLY A 67 18.93 27.93 6.12
C GLY A 67 17.51 28.25 5.65
N ILE A 68 16.87 27.36 4.88
CA ILE A 68 15.51 27.55 4.34
C ILE A 68 14.47 27.11 5.38
N ALA A 69 14.87 26.26 6.32
CA ALA A 69 14.09 25.94 7.50
C ALA A 69 14.29 27.06 8.53
N ASP A 70 13.40 28.06 8.51
CA ASP A 70 13.25 29.01 9.60
C ASP A 70 12.79 28.24 10.86
N ILE A 71 13.74 27.89 11.72
CA ILE A 71 13.44 27.29 13.01
C ILE A 71 13.00 28.43 13.91
N ASP A 72 11.71 28.79 13.83
CA ASP A 72 11.12 29.77 14.74
C ASP A 72 11.08 29.18 16.16
N ARG A 73 12.21 29.34 16.88
CA ARG A 73 12.41 28.86 18.27
C ARG A 73 11.45 29.50 19.27
N SER A 74 10.72 30.55 18.87
CA SER A 74 9.75 31.22 19.73
C SER A 74 8.37 30.55 19.70
N ARG A 75 8.06 29.77 18.66
CA ARG A 75 6.78 29.08 18.52
C ARG A 75 6.88 27.65 19.04
N PRO A 76 5.85 27.13 19.73
CA PRO A 76 5.80 25.72 20.07
C PRO A 76 5.83 24.88 18.79
N ILE A 77 6.61 23.80 18.82
CA ILE A 77 6.71 22.85 17.70
C ILE A 77 5.31 22.31 17.42
N PRO A 78 4.76 22.46 16.20
CA PRO A 78 3.43 21.95 15.88
C PRO A 78 3.40 20.43 16.03
N ASP A 79 2.30 19.92 16.59
CA ASP A 79 2.02 18.49 16.75
C ASP A 79 2.24 17.75 15.41
N PRO A 80 3.01 16.64 15.39
CA PRO A 80 3.09 15.77 14.22
C PRO A 80 1.69 15.32 13.78
N GLN A 81 1.15 15.96 12.74
CA GLN A 81 -0.14 15.58 12.18
C GLN A 81 -0.06 14.20 11.51
N ASP A 82 -0.60 13.17 12.19
CA ASP A 82 -0.75 11.81 11.66
C ASP A 82 -1.62 11.78 10.37
N THR A 83 -2.52 12.76 10.22
CA THR A 83 -3.37 12.95 9.04
C THR A 83 -3.26 14.38 8.53
N GLY A 84 -2.12 14.73 7.93
CA GLY A 84 -1.96 16.02 7.26
C GLY A 84 -2.94 16.20 6.09
N LEU A 85 -3.57 17.37 5.99
CA LEU A 85 -4.37 17.75 4.83
C LEU A 85 -3.45 17.90 3.59
N ILE A 86 -3.45 16.91 2.70
CA ILE A 86 -2.71 16.97 1.42
C ILE A 86 -3.39 18.01 0.51
N LYS A 87 -2.91 19.26 0.57
CA LYS A 87 -3.30 20.30 -0.39
C LYS A 87 -2.56 20.04 -1.71
N GLY A 88 -3.24 19.45 -2.71
CA GLY A 88 -2.62 19.20 -4.02
C GLY A 88 -3.48 18.53 -5.11
N ILE A 89 -4.66 17.97 -4.79
CA ILE A 89 -5.44 17.18 -5.77
C ILE A 89 -6.05 18.05 -6.90
N LYS A 90 -6.15 19.38 -6.71
CA LYS A 90 -6.72 20.27 -7.74
C LYS A 90 -5.86 20.32 -9.01
N ALA A 91 -4.54 20.43 -8.89
CA ALA A 91 -3.66 20.56 -10.05
C ALA A 91 -3.66 19.30 -10.94
N VAL A 92 -3.66 18.11 -10.32
CA VAL A 92 -3.71 16.83 -11.04
C VAL A 92 -5.08 16.65 -11.73
N ARG A 93 -6.17 17.03 -11.06
CA ARG A 93 -7.53 16.95 -11.62
C ARG A 93 -7.73 17.91 -12.80
N GLU A 94 -7.19 19.12 -12.72
CA GLU A 94 -7.26 20.09 -13.82
C GLU A 94 -6.47 19.65 -15.05
N GLN A 95 -5.31 19.00 -14.88
CA GLN A 95 -4.55 18.42 -15.98
C GLN A 95 -5.30 17.26 -16.65
N GLN A 96 -5.92 16.37 -15.86
CA GLN A 96 -6.72 15.27 -16.39
C GLN A 96 -7.95 15.75 -17.17
N GLN A 97 -8.63 16.79 -16.67
CA GLN A 97 -9.78 17.38 -17.36
C GLN A 97 -9.40 18.05 -18.68
N LYS A 98 -8.26 18.76 -18.72
CA LYS A 98 -7.75 19.35 -19.98
C LYS A 98 -7.35 18.28 -20.99
N ALA A 99 -6.72 17.19 -20.54
CA ALA A 99 -6.36 16.08 -21.42
C ALA A 99 -7.60 15.38 -22.01
N GLN A 100 -8.67 15.22 -21.23
CA GLN A 100 -9.94 14.64 -21.70
C GLN A 100 -10.62 15.54 -22.74
N GLN A 101 -10.70 16.86 -22.47
CA GLN A 101 -11.31 17.81 -23.42
C GLN A 101 -10.58 17.86 -24.77
N GLN A 102 -9.24 17.71 -24.76
CA GLN A 102 -8.46 17.67 -26.00
C GLN A 102 -8.73 16.40 -26.82
N GLN A 103 -8.90 15.26 -26.16
CA GLN A 103 -9.24 14.00 -26.85
C GLN A 103 -10.64 14.03 -27.44
N GLU A 104 -11.61 14.62 -26.75
CA GLU A 104 -12.99 14.78 -27.25
C GLU A 104 -13.04 15.73 -28.45
N ALA A 105 -12.30 16.84 -28.41
CA ALA A 105 -12.19 17.76 -29.54
C ALA A 105 -11.53 17.11 -30.78
N GLN A 106 -10.53 16.25 -30.59
CA GLN A 106 -9.90 15.50 -31.68
C GLN A 106 -10.88 14.49 -32.30
N GLN A 107 -11.60 13.73 -31.48
CA GLN A 107 -12.59 12.76 -31.98
C GLN A 107 -13.74 13.43 -32.75
N GLN A 108 -14.20 14.60 -32.31
CA GLN A 108 -15.22 15.36 -33.03
C GLN A 108 -14.69 15.88 -34.38
N GLY A 109 -13.43 16.35 -34.42
CA GLY A 109 -12.78 16.76 -35.67
C GLY A 109 -12.65 15.62 -36.67
N ASP A 110 -12.22 14.44 -36.21
CA ASP A 110 -12.07 13.25 -37.05
C ASP A 110 -13.42 12.74 -37.58
N GLN A 111 -14.47 12.79 -36.75
CA GLN A 111 -15.84 12.44 -37.19
C GLN A 111 -16.38 13.42 -38.23
N GLN A 112 -16.11 14.71 -38.10
CA GLN A 112 -16.52 15.71 -39.09
C GLN A 112 -15.79 15.53 -40.41
N GLN A 113 -14.49 15.20 -40.39
CA GLN A 113 -13.75 14.90 -41.60
C GLN A 113 -14.26 13.65 -42.31
N GLN A 114 -14.62 12.59 -41.56
CA GLN A 114 -15.22 11.38 -42.14
C GLN A 114 -16.60 11.66 -42.76
N GLN A 115 -17.42 12.52 -42.15
CA GLN A 115 -18.71 12.91 -42.72
C GLN A 115 -18.57 13.76 -44.00
N GLN A 116 -17.55 14.60 -44.09
CA GLN A 116 -17.28 15.38 -45.30
C GLN A 116 -16.76 14.50 -46.46
N GLN A 117 -15.98 13.46 -46.16
CA GLN A 117 -15.52 12.51 -47.17
C GLN A 117 -16.63 11.62 -47.73
N GLN A 118 -17.70 11.36 -46.96
CA GLN A 118 -18.86 10.60 -47.44
C GLN A 118 -19.82 11.42 -48.33
N GLN A 119 -19.65 12.74 -48.42
CA GLN A 119 -20.50 13.64 -49.22
C GLN A 119 -19.87 14.03 -50.57
N GLN A 120 -18.68 13.52 -50.91
CA GLN A 120 -18.05 13.62 -52.22
C GLN A 120 -18.13 12.28 -52.95
#